data_AF-A0AAW5ZXY2-F1
#
_entry.id   AF-A0AAW5ZXY2-F1
#
_cell.length_a   1.000
_cell.length_b   1.000
_cell.length_c   1.000
_cell.angle_alpha   90.00
_cell.angle_beta   90.00
_cell.angle_gamma   90.00
#
_symmetry.space_group_name_H-M   'P 1'
#
loop_
_entity.id
_entity.type
_entity.pdbx_description
1 polymer ?
#
loop_
_entity_poly.entity_id
_entity_poly.type
_entity_poly.pdbx_seq_one_letter_code
_entity_poly.pdbx_strand_id
1 'polypeptide(L)'
;MSVNVPLHKWRSADPAILIGRRCIAQTDQDVIIDGRLELIRHPDDTASLRFQGIGNDIISHDPNTCSNSMGDGTRSLAIYGKD
;
A
#
# COMPACT_ATOMS: atom_id res chain seq x y z
N MET A 1 3.18 5.22 -18.99
CA MET A 1 1.93 4.53 -19.39
C MET A 1 1.27 4.05 -18.10
N SER A 2 0.27 4.75 -17.57
CA SER A 2 -0.23 4.49 -16.21
C SER A 2 -1.13 3.24 -16.16
N VAL A 3 -0.56 2.09 -15.80
CA VAL A 3 -1.32 0.85 -15.59
C VAL A 3 -2.10 0.99 -14.29
N ASN A 4 -3.42 1.12 -14.36
CA ASN A 4 -4.28 1.03 -13.18
C ASN A 4 -4.17 -0.41 -12.65
N VAL A 5 -3.53 -0.63 -11.50
CA VAL A 5 -3.45 -1.98 -10.92
C VAL A 5 -4.80 -2.23 -10.26
N PRO A 6 -5.62 -3.17 -10.77
CA PRO A 6 -6.93 -3.41 -10.19
C PRO A 6 -6.81 -3.77 -8.70
N LEU A 7 -7.82 -3.42 -7.91
CA LEU A 7 -7.88 -3.63 -6.46
C LEU A 7 -7.54 -5.06 -5.99
N HIS A 8 -7.72 -6.06 -6.85
CA HIS A 8 -7.39 -7.46 -6.57
C HIS A 8 -5.89 -7.78 -6.69
N LYS A 9 -5.15 -7.10 -7.58
CA LYS A 9 -3.76 -7.47 -7.87
C LYS A 9 -2.81 -7.09 -6.74
N TRP A 10 -3.06 -5.99 -6.04
CA TRP A 10 -2.19 -5.60 -4.93
C TRP A 10 -2.43 -6.48 -3.70
N ARG A 11 -3.62 -7.04 -3.50
CA ARG A 11 -3.93 -7.92 -2.35
C ARG A 11 -3.09 -9.20 -2.29
N SER A 12 -2.61 -9.67 -3.44
CA SER A 12 -1.75 -10.86 -3.55
C SER A 12 -0.35 -10.52 -4.08
N ALA A 13 0.00 -9.24 -4.19
CA ALA A 13 1.31 -8.84 -4.67
C ALA A 13 2.35 -8.99 -3.57
N ASP A 14 3.57 -9.38 -3.96
CA ASP A 14 4.73 -9.14 -3.08
C ASP A 14 4.82 -7.63 -2.80
N PRO A 15 4.87 -7.20 -1.52
CA PRO A 15 4.92 -5.79 -1.16
C PRO A 15 6.13 -5.07 -1.76
N ALA A 16 7.23 -5.76 -2.08
CA ALA A 16 8.39 -5.18 -2.76
C ALA A 16 8.07 -4.67 -4.17
N ILE A 17 7.10 -5.28 -4.86
CA ILE A 17 6.66 -4.85 -6.21
C ILE A 17 5.89 -3.53 -6.16
N LEU A 18 5.34 -3.18 -4.98
CA LEU A 18 4.54 -1.99 -4.76
C LEU A 18 5.39 -0.76 -4.40
N ILE A 19 6.67 -0.94 -4.06
CA ILE A 19 7.58 0.15 -3.70
C ILE A 19 7.71 1.18 -4.83
N GLY A 20 7.59 2.46 -4.44
CA GLY A 20 7.74 3.62 -5.32
C GLY A 20 6.59 3.83 -6.29
N ARG A 21 5.57 2.96 -6.29
CA ARG A 21 4.35 3.17 -7.07
C ARG A 21 3.55 4.33 -6.51
N ARG A 22 2.90 5.07 -7.40
CA ARG A 22 1.91 6.08 -6.99
C ARG A 22 0.69 5.38 -6.41
N CYS A 23 0.26 5.84 -5.25
CA CYS A 23 -0.93 5.40 -4.57
C CYS A 23 -1.80 6.64 -4.28
N ILE A 24 -3.11 6.51 -4.47
CA ILE A 24 -4.09 7.48 -4.00
C ILE A 24 -4.96 6.75 -2.98
N ALA A 25 -4.99 7.22 -1.74
CA ALA A 25 -5.77 6.62 -0.65
C ALA A 25 -6.76 7.64 -0.08
N GLN A 26 -7.95 7.16 0.30
CA GLN A 26 -8.93 7.88 1.08
C GLN A 26 -8.91 7.32 2.51
N THR A 27 -8.77 8.20 3.50
CA THR A 27 -8.84 7.83 4.91
C THR A 27 -10.29 7.77 5.41
N ASP A 28 -10.50 7.21 6.59
CA ASP A 28 -11.81 7.24 7.27
C ASP A 28 -12.27 8.66 7.66
N GLN A 29 -11.36 9.63 7.62
CA GLN A 29 -11.66 11.05 7.87
C GLN A 29 -11.94 11.82 6.57
N ASP A 30 -12.20 11.12 5.46
CA ASP A 30 -12.41 11.69 4.12
C ASP A 30 -11.23 12.55 3.60
N VAL A 31 -10.02 12.29 4.10
CA VAL A 31 -8.79 12.91 3.59
C VAL A 31 -8.25 12.08 2.43
N ILE A 32 -7.92 12.74 1.31
CA ILE A 32 -7.27 12.12 0.17
C ILE A 32 -5.76 12.36 0.23
N ILE A 33 -4.99 11.28 0.19
CA ILE A 33 -3.53 11.31 0.16
C ILE A 33 -3.07 10.74 -1.18
N ASP A 34 -2.25 11.50 -1.89
CA ASP A 34 -1.59 11.09 -3.14
C ASP A 34 -0.08 11.11 -2.93
N GLY A 35 0.57 9.97 -3.13
CA GLY A 35 1.98 9.85 -2.86
C GLY A 35 2.58 8.55 -3.38
N ARG A 36 3.87 8.37 -3.10
CA ARG A 36 4.60 7.14 -3.44
C ARG A 36 4.72 6.23 -2.23
N LEU A 37 4.62 4.93 -2.48
CA LEU A 37 4.78 3.93 -1.44
C LEU A 37 6.25 3.70 -1.06
N GLU A 38 6.50 3.50 0.21
CA GLU A 38 7.71 2.91 0.76
C GLU A 38 7.38 1.65 1.55
N LEU A 39 8.32 0.70 1.56
CA LEU A 39 8.20 -0.56 2.30
C LEU A 39 8.91 -0.46 3.64
N ILE A 40 8.21 -0.84 4.70
CA ILE A 40 8.75 -1.03 6.04
C ILE A 40 8.75 -2.52 6.34
N ARG A 41 9.88 -3.04 6.79
CA ARG A 41 10.02 -4.42 7.27
C ARG A 41 10.10 -4.37 8.78
N HIS A 42 9.26 -5.15 9.44
CA HIS A 42 9.20 -5.24 10.89
C HIS A 42 10.06 -6.41 11.38
N PRO A 43 10.51 -6.39 12.65
CA PRO A 43 11.33 -7.47 13.21
C PRO A 43 10.62 -8.83 13.32
N ASP A 44 9.29 -8.84 13.24
CA ASP A 44 8.43 -10.03 13.34
C ASP A 44 8.11 -10.65 11.96
N ASP A 45 8.95 -10.35 10.96
CA ASP A 45 8.80 -10.73 9.55
C ASP A 45 7.56 -10.16 8.84
N THR A 46 6.72 -9.37 9.52
CA THR A 46 5.66 -8.62 8.85
C THR A 46 6.21 -7.45 8.05
N ALA A 47 5.42 -6.94 7.12
CA ALA A 47 5.78 -5.75 6.37
C ALA A 47 4.57 -4.83 6.20
N SER A 48 4.83 -3.54 6.04
CA SER A 48 3.79 -2.56 5.71
C SER A 48 4.25 -1.65 4.58
N LEU A 49 3.28 -1.14 3.82
CA LEU A 49 3.51 -0.03 2.90
C LEU A 49 2.85 1.22 3.46
N ARG A 50 3.60 2.31 3.42
CA ARG A 50 3.15 3.65 3.80
C ARG A 50 3.54 4.66 2.74
N PHE A 51 3.00 5.86 2.83
CA PHE A 51 3.43 6.96 1.97
C PHE A 51 4.80 7.47 2.41
N GLN A 52 5.68 7.75 1.46
CA GLN A 52 7.00 8.34 1.74
C GLN A 52 6.85 9.64 2.55
N GLY A 53 7.50 9.70 3.70
CA GLY A 53 7.45 10.85 4.61
C GLY A 53 6.19 10.96 5.45
N ILE A 54 5.27 9.98 5.38
CA ILE A 54 4.07 9.90 6.23
C ILE A 54 4.16 8.64 7.08
N GLY A 55 3.99 8.78 8.40
CA GLY A 55 4.19 7.69 9.35
C GLY A 55 3.09 6.62 9.39
N ASN A 56 2.00 6.77 8.64
CA ASN A 56 0.85 5.87 8.71
C ASN A 56 0.94 4.74 7.68
N ASP A 57 0.83 3.50 8.17
CA ASP A 57 0.72 2.32 7.34
C ASP A 57 -0.64 2.28 6.62
N ILE A 58 -0.62 2.11 5.30
CA ILE A 58 -1.83 2.08 4.46
C ILE A 58 -2.11 0.70 3.88
N ILE A 59 -1.10 -0.18 3.88
CA ILE A 59 -1.22 -1.58 3.52
C ILE A 59 -0.39 -2.38 4.51
N SER A 60 -0.98 -3.44 5.06
CA SER A 60 -0.27 -4.41 5.89
C SER A 60 -0.11 -5.71 5.12
N HIS A 61 1.07 -6.31 5.21
CA HIS A 61 1.39 -7.59 4.61
C HIS A 61 1.49 -8.66 5.69
N ASP A 62 0.69 -9.72 5.55
CA ASP A 62 0.79 -10.91 6.38
C ASP A 62 1.63 -11.97 5.65
N PRO A 63 2.84 -12.28 6.15
CA PRO A 63 3.73 -13.27 5.55
C PRO A 63 3.18 -14.70 5.67
N ASN A 64 2.30 -14.99 6.64
CA ASN A 64 1.76 -16.34 6.84
C ASN A 64 0.73 -16.70 5.76
N THR A 65 -0.02 -15.70 5.29
CA THR A 65 -1.05 -15.86 4.25
C THR A 65 -0.60 -15.34 2.89
N CYS A 66 0.62 -14.78 2.79
CA CYS A 66 1.15 -14.11 1.60
C CYS A 66 0.16 -13.08 1.02
N SER A 67 -0.52 -12.34 1.89
CA SER A 67 -1.62 -11.47 1.50
C SER A 67 -1.47 -10.06 2.07
N ASN A 68 -2.05 -9.09 1.37
CA ASN A 68 -2.10 -7.70 1.78
C ASN A 68 -3.52 -7.28 2.17
N SER A 69 -3.61 -6.55 3.27
CA SER A 69 -4.83 -5.92 3.78
C SER A 69 -4.70 -4.40 3.75
N MET A 70 -5.84 -3.69 3.83
CA MET A 70 -5.78 -2.24 4.06
C MET A 70 -5.25 -1.99 5.47
N GLY A 71 -4.39 -0.97 5.60
CA GLY A 71 -3.95 -0.46 6.87
C GLY A 71 -5.09 0.22 7.63
N ASP A 72 -4.90 0.39 8.93
CA ASP A 72 -5.89 1.03 9.79
C ASP A 72 -6.15 2.48 9.36
N GLY A 73 -7.39 2.94 9.48
CA GLY A 73 -7.78 4.29 9.06
C GLY A 73 -7.84 4.50 7.53
N THR A 74 -7.60 3.48 6.71
CA THR A 74 -7.67 3.55 5.24
C THR A 74 -8.98 2.95 4.72
N ARG A 75 -9.79 3.76 4.04
CA ARG A 75 -11.11 3.38 3.53
C ARG A 75 -11.07 2.80 2.12
N SER A 76 -10.22 3.37 1.27
CA SER A 76 -10.01 2.88 -0.09
C SER A 76 -8.67 3.34 -0.63
N LEU A 77 -8.13 2.61 -1.60
CA LEU A 77 -6.92 3.02 -2.30
C LEU A 77 -6.89 2.52 -3.74
N ALA A 78 -6.14 3.25 -4.57
CA ALA A 78 -5.80 2.88 -5.93
C ALA A 78 -4.28 2.96 -6.12
N ILE A 79 -3.67 1.88 -6.63
CA ILE A 79 -2.23 1.82 -6.90
C ILE A 79 -2.01 1.83 -8.41
N TYR A 80 -1.13 2.71 -8.86
CA TYR A 80 -0.81 2.88 -10.27
C TYR A 80 0.53 2.21 -10.62
N GLY A 81 0.72 1.93 -11.90
CA GLY A 81 1.96 1.41 -12.48
C GLY A 81 3.18 2.27 -12.15
N LYS A 82 4.36 1.65 -12.21
CA LYS A 82 5.60 2.41 -12.43
C LYS A 82 5.53 2.92 -13.87
N ASP A 83 5.55 4.24 -14.06
CA ASP A 83 5.74 4.85 -15.38
C ASP A 83 7.10 4.48 -15.98
#